data_AF-A0ABD6INP6-F1
#
_entry.id   AF-A0ABD6INP6-F1
#
_cell.length_a   1.000
_cell.length_b   1.000
_cell.length_c   1.000
_cell.angle_alpha   90.00
_cell.angle_beta   90.00
_cell.angle_gamma   90.00
#
_symmetry.space_group_name_H-M   'P 1'
#
loop_
_entity.id
_entity.type
_entity.pdbx_description
1 polymer ?
#
loop_
_entity_poly.entity_id
_entity_poly.type
_entity_poly.pdbx_seq_one_letter_code
_entity_poly.pdbx_strand_id
1 'polypeptide(L)' 'GRWAAAYAGPRAATVPDDLRAALDAEPAAAAFFATLDGRNRYSVLHRIEEAKKPGTRAARIAKFVALLAEGKKLHP' A
#
# COMPACT_ATOMS: atom_id res chain seq x y z
N GLY A 1 -0.39 -16.38 17.90
CA GLY A 1 -1.03 -16.91 16.69
C GLY A 1 -1.25 -15.80 15.68
N ARG A 2 -0.87 -16.07 14.41
CA ARG A 2 -1.18 -15.29 13.19
C ARG A 2 -0.58 -13.89 12.97
N TRP A 3 0.60 -13.57 13.50
CA TRP A 3 1.23 -12.27 13.15
C TRP A 3 2.75 -12.29 12.95
N ALA A 4 3.42 -13.43 13.17
CA ALA A 4 4.89 -13.51 13.07
C ALA A 4 5.41 -13.75 11.63
N ALA A 5 4.58 -14.21 10.70
CA ALA A 5 5.00 -14.48 9.32
C ALA A 5 4.78 -13.30 8.35
N ALA A 6 4.03 -12.28 8.74
CA ALA A 6 3.77 -11.08 7.92
C ALA A 6 4.86 -10.00 8.03
N TYR A 7 5.86 -10.23 8.90
CA TYR A 7 6.92 -9.28 9.22
C TYR A 7 8.32 -9.94 9.11
N ALA A 8 8.56 -10.68 8.03
CA ALA A 8 9.92 -11.09 7.66
C ALA A 8 10.71 -9.87 7.12
N GLY A 9 11.02 -8.94 8.03
CA GLY A 9 11.82 -7.74 7.77
C GLY A 9 11.01 -6.54 7.25
N PRO A 10 11.50 -5.30 7.45
CA PRO A 10 10.81 -4.04 7.18
C PRO A 10 10.42 -3.81 5.70
N ARG A 11 10.73 -4.75 4.82
CA ARG A 11 10.53 -4.71 3.36
C ARG A 11 9.46 -5.70 2.85
N ALA A 12 8.88 -6.54 3.71
CA ALA A 12 8.18 -7.76 3.28
C ALA A 12 6.73 -7.92 3.78
N ALA A 13 5.99 -6.83 3.98
CA ALA A 13 4.55 -6.96 3.76
C ALA A 13 4.37 -7.10 2.24
N THR A 14 3.96 -8.28 1.76
CA THR A 14 3.85 -8.61 0.33
C THR A 14 2.92 -7.60 -0.34
N VAL A 15 3.51 -6.66 -1.07
CA VAL A 15 2.76 -5.67 -1.85
C VAL A 15 2.07 -6.44 -2.98
N PRO A 16 0.72 -6.44 -3.06
CA PRO A 16 0.00 -7.08 -4.15
C PRO A 16 0.47 -6.55 -5.50
N ASP A 17 0.49 -7.40 -6.51
CA ASP A 17 1.06 -7.07 -7.82
C ASP A 17 0.38 -5.88 -8.49
N ASP A 18 -0.92 -5.71 -8.28
CA ASP A 18 -1.69 -4.58 -8.80
C ASP A 18 -1.37 -3.24 -8.10
N LEU A 19 -1.13 -3.26 -6.78
CA LEU A 19 -0.60 -2.10 -6.08
C LEU A 19 0.85 -1.80 -6.52
N ARG A 20 1.66 -2.84 -6.70
CA ARG A 20 3.05 -2.69 -7.15
C ARG A 20 3.10 -2.05 -8.54
N ALA A 21 2.33 -2.57 -9.50
CA ALA A 21 2.27 -2.01 -10.85
C ALA A 21 1.80 -0.55 -10.85
N ALA A 22 0.85 -0.19 -9.99
CA ALA A 22 0.39 1.20 -9.88
C ALA A 22 1.43 2.12 -9.22
N LEU A 23 2.23 1.61 -8.28
CA LEU A 23 3.36 2.36 -7.70
C LEU A 23 4.52 2.49 -8.71
N ASP A 24 4.81 1.45 -9.48
CA ASP A 24 5.87 1.47 -10.50
C ASP A 24 5.56 2.48 -11.63
N ALA A 25 4.27 2.71 -11.91
CA ALA A 25 3.82 3.75 -12.84
C ALA A 25 3.95 5.18 -12.26
N GLU A 26 4.06 5.33 -10.94
CA GLU A 26 4.13 6.62 -10.24
C GLU A 26 5.33 6.67 -9.27
N PRO A 27 6.55 6.98 -9.76
CA PRO A 27 7.77 6.91 -8.97
C PRO A 27 7.76 7.74 -7.69
N ALA A 28 7.05 8.88 -7.67
CA ALA A 28 6.88 9.72 -6.48
C ALA A 28 6.10 8.97 -5.38
N ALA A 29 5.01 8.29 -5.76
CA ALA A 29 4.24 7.46 -4.84
C ALA A 29 5.04 6.26 -4.35
N ALA A 30 5.81 5.59 -5.22
CA ALA A 30 6.68 4.48 -4.84
C ALA A 30 7.74 4.90 -3.83
N ALA A 31 8.41 6.03 -4.07
CA ALA A 31 9.40 6.59 -3.16
C ALA A 31 8.78 6.92 -1.80
N PHE A 32 7.63 7.61 -1.78
CA PHE A 32 6.96 7.95 -0.53
C PHE A 32 6.44 6.71 0.21
N PHE A 33 5.86 5.74 -0.50
CA PHE A 33 5.41 4.47 0.07
C PHE A 33 6.56 3.69 0.75
N ALA A 34 7.77 3.77 0.21
CA ALA A 34 8.96 3.17 0.81
C ALA A 34 9.39 3.87 2.12
N THR A 35 9.01 5.13 2.33
CA THR A 35 9.28 5.88 3.58
C THR A 35 8.22 5.66 4.67
N LEU A 36 7.09 5.01 4.34
CA LEU A 36 6.02 4.79 5.30
C LEU A 36 6.47 3.87 6.44
N ASP A 37 5.99 4.18 7.64
CA ASP A 37 6.09 3.28 8.77
C ASP A 37 5.18 2.06 8.60
N GLY A 38 5.42 1.04 9.44
CA GLY A 38 4.64 -0.21 9.38
C GLY A 38 3.13 0.00 9.55
N ARG A 39 2.70 1.02 10.31
CA ARG A 39 1.29 1.34 10.51
C ARG A 39 0.63 1.87 9.25
N ASN A 40 1.20 2.88 8.60
CA ASN A 40 0.64 3.42 7.36
C ASN A 40 0.70 2.40 6.23
N ARG A 41 1.80 1.64 6.13
CA ARG A 41 1.95 0.57 5.14
C ARG A 41 0.88 -0.51 5.33
N TYR A 42 0.67 -0.99 6.56
CA TYR A 42 -0.40 -1.94 6.88
C TYR A 42 -1.77 -1.38 6.52
N SER A 43 -2.04 -0.11 6.87
CA SER A 43 -3.32 0.54 6.60
C SER A 43 -3.67 0.64 5.11
N VAL A 44 -2.67 0.79 4.23
CA VAL A 44 -2.87 0.77 2.77
C VAL A 44 -3.15 -0.66 2.30
N LEU A 45 -2.30 -1.61 2.67
CA LEU A 45 -2.40 -3.01 2.23
C LEU A 45 -3.72 -3.65 2.68
N HIS A 46 -4.07 -3.48 3.95
CA HIS A 46 -5.31 -4.02 4.51
C HIS A 46 -6.55 -3.49 3.79
N ARG A 47 -6.63 -2.17 3.52
CA ARG A 47 -7.79 -1.58 2.81
C ARG A 47 -7.91 -2.05 1.36
N ILE A 48 -6.79 -2.39 0.72
CA ILE A 48 -6.76 -2.97 -0.62
C ILE A 48 -7.20 -4.45 -0.58
N GLU A 49 -6.71 -5.23 0.39
CA GLU A 49 -7.11 -6.63 0.59
C GLU A 49 -8.60 -6.81 0.94
N GLU A 50 -9.17 -5.89 1.71
CA GLU A 50 -10.60 -5.87 2.02
C GLU A 50 -11.47 -5.55 0.80
N ALA A 51 -10.91 -4.93 -0.24
CA ALA A 51 -11.63 -4.60 -1.46
C ALA A 51 -11.82 -5.86 -2.34
N LYS A 52 -12.81 -6.69 -2.01
CA LYS A 52 -13.07 -7.95 -2.73
C LYS A 52 -13.58 -7.77 -4.15
N LYS A 53 -14.24 -6.64 -4.44
CA LYS A 53 -14.74 -6.31 -5.78
C LYS A 53 -13.61 -5.71 -6.62
N PRO A 54 -13.30 -6.25 -7.82
CA PRO A 54 -12.20 -5.76 -8.66
C PRO A 54 -12.26 -4.25 -8.95
N GLY A 55 -13.46 -3.72 -9.28
CA GLY A 55 -13.62 -2.28 -9.53
C GLY A 55 -13.33 -1.41 -8.30
N THR A 56 -13.78 -1.83 -7.12
CA THR A 56 -13.48 -1.13 -5.86
C THR A 56 -12.00 -1.21 -5.51
N ARG A 57 -11.35 -2.35 -5.79
CA ARG A 57 -9.92 -2.55 -5.57
C ARG A 57 -9.09 -1.61 -6.43
N ALA A 58 -9.35 -1.57 -7.73
CA ALA A 58 -8.68 -0.65 -8.65
C ALA A 58 -8.86 0.82 -8.24
N ALA A 59 -10.10 1.22 -7.90
CA ALA A 59 -10.38 2.59 -7.45
C ALA A 59 -9.64 2.95 -6.16
N ARG A 60 -9.53 2.01 -5.20
CA ARG A 60 -8.77 2.22 -3.95
C ARG A 60 -7.26 2.32 -4.22
N ILE A 61 -6.71 1.48 -5.09
CA ILE A 61 -5.30 1.55 -5.48
C ILE A 61 -4.99 2.90 -6.09
N ALA A 62 -5.76 3.34 -7.09
CA ALA A 62 -5.58 4.64 -7.71
C ALA A 62 -5.65 5.79 -6.70
N LYS A 63 -6.64 5.73 -5.78
CA LYS A 63 -6.77 6.73 -4.71
C LYS A 63 -5.55 6.77 -3.79
N PHE A 64 -5.03 5.62 -3.37
CA PHE A 64 -3.88 5.59 -2.47
C PHE A 64 -2.59 6.02 -3.18
N VAL A 65 -2.38 5.60 -4.43
CA VAL A 65 -1.23 6.05 -5.22
C VAL A 65 -1.25 7.57 -5.38
N ALA A 66 -2.39 8.18 -5.70
CA ALA A 66 -2.51 9.63 -5.77
C ALA A 66 -2.18 10.32 -4.43
N LEU A 67 -2.73 9.83 -3.32
CA LEU A 67 -2.42 10.37 -1.98
C LEU A 67 -0.92 10.27 -1.65
N LEU A 68 -0.29 9.15 -2.00
CA LEU A 68 1.13 8.92 -1.75
C LEU A 68 2.02 9.79 -2.65
N ALA A 69 1.61 10.03 -3.90
CA ALA A 69 2.29 10.96 -4.80
C ALA A 69 2.26 12.40 -4.25
N GLU A 70 1.18 12.78 -3.55
CA GLU A 70 1.07 14.04 -2.82
C GLU A 70 1.84 14.06 -1.47
N GLY A 71 2.51 12.97 -1.10
CA GLY A 71 3.22 12.86 0.19
C GLY A 71 2.28 12.78 1.40
N LYS A 72 1.02 12.36 1.21
CA LYS A 72 0.03 12.25 2.28
C LYS A 72 -0.03 10.85 2.85
N LYS A 73 -0.10 10.77 4.18
CA LYS A 73 -0.26 9.52 4.95
C LYS A 73 -1.72 9.33 5.37
N LEU A 74 -2.11 8.09 5.65
CA LEU A 74 -3.47 7.78 6.12
C LEU A 74 -3.64 8.10 7.61
N HIS A 75 -2.56 8.06 8.36
CA HIS A 75 -2.49 8.43 9.77
C HIS A 75 -1.39 9.48 9.98
N PRO A 76 -1.63 10.50 10.82
CA PRO A 76 -0.65 11.52 11.15
C PRO A 76 0.58 10.96 11.88
#